data_AF-A0A511Z3M5-F1
#
_entry.id   AF-A0A511Z3M5-F1
#
_cell.length_a   1.000
_cell.length_b   1.000
_cell.length_c   1.000
_cell.angle_alpha   90.00
_cell.angle_beta   90.00
_cell.angle_gamma   90.00
#
_symmetry.space_group_name_H-M   'P 1'
#
loop_
_entity.id
_entity.type
_entity.pdbx_description
1 polymer ?
#
loop_
_entity_poly.entity_id
_entity_poly.type
_entity_poly.pdbx_seq_one_letter_code
_entity_poly.pdbx_strand_id
1 'polypeptide(L)'
;MAFFKKLKEKITGTNETVTEKFKDGLSKTRNSFTSKVNDLVARFREVDEDFFEELEELLLQADVGVETVMELVDQLRWEVKRKNIKNTDGIQSVISEKLVEIYKAGEELDTDLNMQDELTVILMVGVNGVGKTTTIGKLAARLKEEGKTVMLAAGDTFRAGAIDQLVVWGERVGVEVIRQSEGSDPAAVMYDAIRAAKNRKVDVLICDTAGRLQNKVNLMNELEKVHRVIGKEIEGAPHEVLLALDATTGQNALIQAQTFKEATNVTGIVLTKLDGTAKGGIVLAIRNKLNIPVKFVGLGEGMDDLQPFDPEKYVYGLFAEGLEKEAEE
;
A
#
# COMPACT_ATOMS: atom_id res chain seq x y z
N MET A 1 15.96 13.13 -18.64
CA MET A 1 15.93 12.23 -19.81
C MET A 1 16.44 10.80 -19.58
N ALA A 2 17.70 10.54 -19.17
CA ALA A 2 18.24 9.17 -19.11
C ALA A 2 17.54 8.23 -18.10
N PHE A 3 17.14 8.74 -16.92
CA PHE A 3 16.38 7.98 -15.92
C PHE A 3 15.01 7.55 -16.47
N PHE A 4 14.29 8.48 -17.11
CA PHE A 4 12.96 8.22 -17.65
C PHE A 4 12.93 7.30 -18.85
N LYS A 5 13.90 7.43 -19.74
CA LYS A 5 14.06 6.48 -20.83
C LYS A 5 14.31 5.07 -20.30
N LYS A 6 15.16 4.92 -19.27
CA LYS A 6 15.39 3.64 -18.58
C LYS A 6 14.14 3.13 -17.84
N LEU A 7 13.41 4.02 -17.17
CA LEU A 7 12.17 3.68 -16.46
C LEU A 7 11.11 3.21 -17.45
N LYS A 8 10.89 3.95 -18.54
CA LYS A 8 9.99 3.59 -19.64
C LYS A 8 10.43 2.27 -20.28
N GLU A 9 11.70 2.10 -20.65
CA GLU A 9 12.22 0.85 -21.22
C GLU A 9 12.01 -0.35 -20.27
N LYS A 10 12.28 -0.18 -18.98
CA LYS A 10 12.07 -1.21 -17.94
C LYS A 10 10.58 -1.53 -17.75
N ILE A 11 9.72 -0.52 -17.83
CA ILE A 11 8.28 -0.65 -17.69
C ILE A 11 7.64 -1.26 -18.95
N THR A 12 8.08 -0.88 -20.15
CA THR A 12 7.64 -1.47 -21.43
C THR A 12 8.17 -2.89 -21.63
N GLY A 13 9.27 -3.25 -20.97
CA GLY A 13 9.77 -4.63 -20.92
C GLY A 13 9.10 -5.50 -19.85
N THR A 14 8.23 -4.93 -19.01
CA THR A 14 7.44 -5.65 -17.99
C THR A 14 5.95 -5.64 -18.35
N ASN A 15 5.17 -6.48 -17.68
CA ASN A 15 3.75 -6.77 -17.97
C ASN A 15 2.90 -5.49 -18.22
N GLU A 16 2.60 -5.17 -19.48
CA GLU A 16 1.94 -3.92 -19.91
C GLU A 16 0.61 -3.69 -19.16
N THR A 17 -0.17 -4.76 -18.95
CA THR A 17 -1.45 -4.71 -18.24
C THR A 17 -1.34 -4.23 -16.79
N VAL A 18 -0.23 -4.54 -16.10
CA VAL A 18 -0.02 -4.07 -14.72
C VAL A 18 0.26 -2.58 -14.73
N THR A 19 1.10 -2.12 -15.66
CA THR A 19 1.41 -0.70 -15.82
C THR A 19 0.17 0.13 -16.15
N GLU A 20 -0.70 -0.39 -17.04
CA GLU A 20 -2.00 0.23 -17.35
C GLU A 20 -2.87 0.37 -16.10
N LYS A 21 -2.95 -0.65 -15.24
CA LYS A 21 -3.68 -0.54 -13.97
C LYS A 21 -3.14 0.55 -13.06
N PHE A 22 -1.82 0.72 -12.98
CA PHE A 22 -1.23 1.85 -12.24
C PHE A 22 -1.58 3.19 -12.89
N LYS A 23 -1.52 3.30 -14.22
CA LYS A 23 -1.91 4.53 -14.94
C LYS A 23 -3.39 4.89 -14.71
N ASP A 24 -4.28 3.90 -14.74
CA ASP A 24 -5.72 4.10 -14.58
C ASP A 24 -6.10 4.38 -13.12
N GLY A 25 -5.61 3.54 -12.20
CA GLY A 25 -5.85 3.67 -10.77
C GLY A 25 -5.22 4.91 -10.14
N LEU A 26 -4.23 5.55 -10.79
CA LEU A 26 -3.65 6.82 -10.33
C LEU A 26 -4.11 8.03 -11.14
N SER A 27 -5.01 7.85 -12.11
CA SER A 27 -5.45 8.91 -13.03
C SER A 27 -5.93 10.18 -12.32
N LYS A 28 -6.72 10.07 -11.24
CA LYS A 28 -7.17 11.24 -10.46
C LYS A 28 -6.02 11.96 -9.75
N THR A 29 -5.09 11.21 -9.15
CA THR A 29 -3.90 11.80 -8.52
C THR A 29 -3.01 12.44 -9.57
N ARG A 30 -2.75 11.76 -10.69
CA ARG A 30 -2.01 12.30 -11.83
C ARG A 30 -2.64 13.61 -12.33
N ASN A 31 -3.92 13.61 -12.64
CA ASN A 31 -4.62 14.78 -13.18
C ASN A 31 -4.64 15.97 -12.22
N SER A 32 -4.55 15.73 -10.91
CA SER A 32 -4.50 16.80 -9.90
C SER A 32 -3.07 17.25 -9.59
N PHE A 33 -2.11 16.33 -9.54
CA PHE A 33 -0.75 16.61 -9.09
C PHE A 33 0.17 16.95 -10.28
N THR A 34 0.18 16.13 -11.33
CA THR A 34 0.98 16.36 -12.53
C THR A 34 0.56 17.63 -13.25
N SER A 35 -0.74 17.94 -13.31
CA SER A 35 -1.20 19.20 -13.91
C SER A 35 -0.62 20.41 -13.19
N LYS A 36 -0.68 20.41 -11.85
CA LYS A 36 -0.09 21.48 -11.04
C LYS A 36 1.44 21.55 -11.15
N VAL A 37 2.12 20.41 -11.23
CA VAL A 37 3.58 20.37 -11.46
C VAL A 37 3.93 20.90 -12.86
N ASN A 38 3.15 20.55 -13.90
CA ASN A 38 3.31 21.10 -15.24
C ASN A 38 3.10 22.61 -15.25
N ASP A 39 2.05 23.10 -14.58
CA ASP A 39 1.74 24.53 -14.47
C ASP A 39 2.82 25.28 -13.69
N LEU A 40 3.43 24.65 -12.69
CA LEU A 40 4.60 25.20 -11.99
C LEU A 40 5.80 25.32 -12.94
N VAL A 41 6.15 24.21 -13.61
CA VAL A 41 7.28 24.15 -14.57
C VAL A 41 7.12 25.16 -15.71
N ALA A 42 5.89 25.38 -16.21
CA ALA A 42 5.62 26.31 -17.28
C ALA A 42 5.64 27.80 -16.84
N ARG A 43 5.30 28.09 -15.58
CA ARG A 43 5.30 29.46 -15.03
C ARG A 43 6.72 29.95 -14.72
N PHE A 44 7.58 29.06 -14.26
CA PHE A 44 8.95 29.38 -13.88
C PHE A 44 9.92 29.13 -15.03
N ARG A 45 10.81 30.09 -15.28
CA ARG A 45 11.90 29.92 -16.28
C ARG A 45 13.17 29.36 -15.66
N GLU A 46 13.37 29.62 -14.37
CA GLU A 46 14.54 29.20 -13.61
C GLU A 46 14.11 28.37 -12.39
N VAL A 47 14.99 27.49 -11.94
CA VAL A 47 14.79 26.68 -10.73
C VAL A 47 15.43 27.41 -9.55
N ASP A 48 14.73 28.42 -9.05
CA ASP A 48 15.13 29.30 -7.93
C ASP A 48 14.39 28.94 -6.62
N GLU A 49 14.57 29.75 -5.57
CA GLU A 49 13.94 29.49 -4.27
C GLU A 49 12.41 29.63 -4.33
N ASP A 50 11.88 30.57 -5.11
CA ASP A 50 10.44 30.73 -5.32
C ASP A 50 9.82 29.48 -5.97
N PHE A 51 10.53 28.85 -6.92
CA PHE A 51 10.12 27.56 -7.49
C PHE A 51 10.05 26.46 -6.42
N PHE A 52 11.05 26.38 -5.53
CA PHE A 52 11.08 25.36 -4.47
C PHE A 52 9.99 25.56 -3.43
N GLU A 53 9.67 26.80 -3.07
CA GLU A 53 8.56 27.12 -2.16
C GLU A 53 7.21 26.70 -2.75
N GLU A 54 6.93 27.03 -4.01
CA GLU A 54 5.69 26.57 -4.66
C GLU A 54 5.65 25.04 -4.82
N LEU A 55 6.79 24.39 -5.13
CA LEU A 55 6.86 22.93 -5.20
C LEU A 55 6.56 22.27 -3.85
N GLU A 56 7.08 22.83 -2.76
CA GLU A 56 6.79 22.40 -1.39
C GLU A 56 5.28 22.45 -1.11
N GLU A 57 4.64 23.58 -1.39
CA GLU A 57 3.19 23.73 -1.21
C GLU A 57 2.39 22.69 -2.00
N LEU A 58 2.77 22.41 -3.24
CA LEU A 58 2.12 21.41 -4.09
C LEU A 58 2.24 19.99 -3.51
N LEU A 59 3.43 19.61 -3.03
CA LEU A 59 3.66 18.30 -2.43
C LEU A 59 2.90 18.13 -1.11
N LEU A 60 2.80 19.19 -0.31
CA LEU A 60 2.00 19.19 0.92
C LEU A 60 0.51 19.00 0.60
N GLN A 61 -0.02 19.69 -0.40
CA GLN A 61 -1.39 19.51 -0.87
C GLN A 61 -1.68 18.09 -1.37
N ALA A 62 -0.66 17.38 -1.88
CA ALA A 62 -0.75 16.00 -2.33
C ALA A 62 -0.65 14.96 -1.20
N ASP A 63 -0.63 15.38 0.06
CA ASP A 63 -0.50 14.53 1.25
C ASP A 63 0.86 13.79 1.36
N VAL A 64 1.93 14.32 0.78
CA VAL A 64 3.31 13.76 0.91
C VAL A 64 3.84 13.85 2.35
N GLY A 65 3.33 14.80 3.14
CA GLY A 65 3.69 14.99 4.55
C GLY A 65 4.93 15.88 4.73
N VAL A 66 4.91 16.72 5.76
CA VAL A 66 5.89 17.82 5.96
C VAL A 66 7.34 17.34 5.97
N GLU A 67 7.65 16.31 6.75
CA GLU A 67 9.01 15.76 6.87
C GLU A 67 9.56 15.25 5.54
N THR A 68 8.77 14.45 4.82
CA THR A 68 9.15 13.93 3.50
C THR A 68 9.26 15.03 2.44
N VAL A 69 8.43 16.06 2.50
CA VAL A 69 8.51 17.20 1.59
C VAL A 69 9.78 17.99 1.81
N MET A 70 10.11 18.34 3.06
CA MET A 70 11.34 19.06 3.39
C MET A 70 12.57 18.27 2.91
N GLU A 71 12.61 16.97 3.19
CA GLU A 71 13.70 16.09 2.74
C GLU A 71 13.81 16.07 1.21
N LEU A 72 12.69 15.93 0.49
CA LEU A 72 12.66 15.92 -0.97
C LEU A 72 13.16 17.24 -1.56
N VAL A 73 12.67 18.37 -1.05
CA VAL A 73 13.04 19.70 -1.54
C VAL A 73 14.53 19.96 -1.30
N ASP A 74 15.07 19.58 -0.14
CA ASP A 74 16.49 19.73 0.15
C ASP A 74 17.37 18.86 -0.75
N GLN A 75 16.98 17.61 -1.00
CA GLN A 75 17.67 16.75 -1.97
C GLN A 75 17.60 17.30 -3.39
N LEU A 76 16.47 17.87 -3.80
CA LEU A 76 16.30 18.49 -5.11
C LEU A 76 17.17 19.75 -5.26
N ARG A 77 17.19 20.64 -4.25
CA ARG A 77 18.08 21.81 -4.21
C ARG A 77 19.53 21.42 -4.41
N TRP A 78 19.98 20.37 -3.71
CA TRP A 78 21.34 19.88 -3.84
C TRP A 78 21.63 19.31 -5.23
N GLU A 79 20.72 18.51 -5.77
CA GLU A 79 20.87 17.85 -7.07
C GLU A 79 20.87 18.85 -8.22
N VAL A 80 20.00 19.86 -8.18
CA VAL A 80 19.92 20.97 -9.15
C VAL A 80 21.22 21.76 -9.17
N LYS A 81 21.76 22.13 -7.99
CA LYS A 81 23.06 22.80 -7.86
C LYS A 81 24.19 21.93 -8.42
N ARG A 82 24.21 20.63 -8.08
CA ARG A 82 25.25 19.68 -8.53
C ARG A 82 25.23 19.46 -10.05
N LYS A 83 24.05 19.31 -10.64
CA LYS A 83 23.86 19.10 -12.10
C LYS A 83 23.89 20.42 -12.89
N ASN A 84 23.98 21.57 -12.20
CA ASN A 84 23.91 22.92 -12.78
C ASN A 84 22.66 23.09 -13.68
N ILE A 85 21.53 22.57 -13.21
CA ILE A 85 20.23 22.72 -13.86
C ILE A 85 19.77 24.15 -13.58
N LYS A 86 19.55 24.93 -14.64
CA LYS A 86 19.18 26.35 -14.52
C LYS A 86 17.76 26.62 -14.99
N ASN A 87 17.26 25.84 -15.93
CA ASN A 87 15.91 25.91 -16.46
C ASN A 87 15.04 24.80 -15.86
N THR A 88 13.73 24.99 -15.97
CA THR A 88 12.74 24.02 -15.52
C THR A 88 12.65 22.79 -16.43
N ASP A 89 13.27 22.83 -17.62
CA ASP A 89 13.32 21.70 -18.55
C ASP A 89 13.97 20.46 -17.89
N GLY A 90 13.22 19.37 -17.80
CA GLY A 90 13.69 18.12 -17.21
C GLY A 90 13.76 18.11 -15.68
N ILE A 91 13.25 19.14 -14.97
CA ILE A 91 13.14 19.10 -13.51
C ILE A 91 12.17 18.00 -13.04
N GLN A 92 11.13 17.71 -13.83
CA GLN A 92 10.19 16.60 -13.55
C GLN A 92 10.91 15.26 -13.53
N SER A 93 11.90 15.12 -14.42
CA SER A 93 12.74 13.93 -14.45
C SER A 93 13.48 13.74 -13.12
N VAL A 94 13.99 14.83 -12.56
CA VAL A 94 14.75 14.82 -11.30
C VAL A 94 13.83 14.62 -10.10
N ILE A 95 12.67 15.30 -10.06
CA ILE A 95 11.66 15.13 -9.01
C ILE A 95 11.27 13.67 -8.87
N SER A 96 10.97 13.02 -9.98
CA SER A 96 10.55 11.62 -9.96
C SER A 96 11.69 10.66 -9.59
N GLU A 97 12.91 10.92 -10.04
CA GLU A 97 14.10 10.18 -9.62
C GLU A 97 14.24 10.25 -8.09
N LYS A 98 14.15 11.46 -7.52
CA LYS A 98 14.24 11.67 -6.06
C LYS A 98 13.08 11.06 -5.28
N LEU A 99 11.87 11.06 -5.82
CA LEU A 99 10.73 10.37 -5.19
C LEU A 99 10.95 8.86 -5.07
N VAL A 100 11.50 8.23 -6.13
CA VAL A 100 11.86 6.81 -6.09
C VAL A 100 13.02 6.56 -5.11
N GLU A 101 14.03 7.43 -5.11
CA GLU A 101 15.17 7.35 -4.18
C GLU A 101 14.71 7.44 -2.73
N ILE A 102 13.87 8.40 -2.37
CA ILE A 102 13.33 8.57 -1.01
C ILE A 102 12.50 7.36 -0.59
N TYR A 103 11.67 6.82 -1.49
CA TYR A 103 10.91 5.61 -1.15
C TYR A 103 11.83 4.40 -0.89
N LYS A 104 12.89 4.25 -1.68
CA LYS A 104 13.86 3.15 -1.56
C LYS A 104 14.93 3.42 -0.50
N ALA A 105 14.99 4.63 0.06
CA ALA A 105 15.97 4.98 1.07
C ALA A 105 15.78 4.16 2.36
N GLY A 106 16.90 3.86 3.03
CA GLY A 106 16.92 3.07 4.26
C GLY A 106 17.26 1.59 4.03
N GLU A 107 16.76 0.73 4.90
CA GLU A 107 16.93 -0.72 4.78
C GLU A 107 16.18 -1.26 3.54
N GLU A 108 16.77 -2.26 2.86
CA GLU A 108 16.06 -3.05 1.84
C GLU A 108 14.89 -3.75 2.52
N LEU A 109 13.71 -3.12 2.46
CA LEU A 109 12.49 -3.74 2.95
C LEU A 109 11.92 -4.61 1.86
N ASP A 110 11.78 -5.89 2.18
CA ASP A 110 11.13 -6.85 1.31
C ASP A 110 9.64 -6.48 1.13
N THR A 111 9.30 -6.13 -0.12
CA THR A 111 7.93 -5.82 -0.54
C THR A 111 7.11 -7.08 -0.80
N ASP A 112 7.76 -8.24 -0.93
CA ASP A 112 7.07 -9.52 -1.11
C ASP A 112 6.47 -10.00 0.20
N LEU A 113 5.47 -10.88 0.10
CA LEU A 113 4.90 -11.52 1.29
C LEU A 113 5.94 -12.44 1.94
N ASN A 114 6.01 -12.44 3.26
CA ASN A 114 6.84 -13.37 4.04
C ASN A 114 6.25 -14.80 4.02
N MET A 115 6.31 -15.41 2.84
CA MET A 115 5.81 -16.76 2.57
C MET A 115 6.72 -17.80 3.22
N GLN A 116 6.12 -18.82 3.82
CA GLN A 116 6.82 -19.96 4.40
C GLN A 116 6.70 -21.19 3.50
N ASP A 117 7.61 -22.15 3.69
CA ASP A 117 7.56 -23.46 3.01
C ASP A 117 6.36 -24.30 3.49
N GLU A 118 5.97 -24.12 4.75
CA GLU A 118 4.75 -24.70 5.34
C GLU A 118 3.60 -23.67 5.32
N LEU A 119 2.60 -23.85 6.19
CA LEU A 119 1.44 -22.96 6.29
C LEU A 119 1.88 -21.52 6.59
N THR A 120 1.60 -20.61 5.67
CA THR A 120 1.75 -19.17 5.86
C THR A 120 0.49 -18.59 6.52
N VAL A 121 0.62 -17.80 7.60
CA VAL A 121 -0.51 -17.14 8.26
C VAL A 121 -0.38 -15.63 8.07
N ILE A 122 -1.37 -15.05 7.39
CA ILE A 122 -1.47 -13.62 7.12
C ILE A 122 -2.60 -13.04 7.97
N LEU A 123 -2.27 -12.12 8.88
CA LEU A 123 -3.22 -11.40 9.71
C LEU A 123 -3.52 -10.03 9.10
N MET A 124 -4.76 -9.81 8.67
CA MET A 124 -5.20 -8.52 8.12
C MET A 124 -5.74 -7.63 9.23
N VAL A 125 -5.11 -6.48 9.45
CA VAL A 125 -5.51 -5.49 10.48
C VAL A 125 -5.82 -4.14 9.86
N GLY A 126 -6.46 -3.25 10.63
CA GLY A 126 -6.83 -1.90 10.18
C GLY A 126 -8.25 -1.52 10.58
N VAL A 127 -8.63 -0.26 10.37
CA VAL A 127 -9.94 0.23 10.83
C VAL A 127 -11.09 -0.24 9.94
N ASN A 128 -12.33 -0.03 10.36
CA ASN A 128 -13.49 -0.38 9.54
C ASN A 128 -13.59 0.51 8.29
N GLY A 129 -14.01 -0.06 7.17
CA GLY A 129 -14.25 0.69 5.93
C GLY A 129 -13.01 0.94 5.05
N VAL A 130 -11.80 0.59 5.52
CA VAL A 130 -10.54 0.73 4.75
C VAL A 130 -10.31 -0.40 3.74
N GLY A 131 -11.29 -1.28 3.53
CA GLY A 131 -11.19 -2.34 2.52
C GLY A 131 -10.54 -3.66 2.94
N LYS A 132 -10.32 -3.94 4.24
CA LYS A 132 -9.75 -5.21 4.74
C LYS A 132 -10.33 -6.47 4.09
N THR A 133 -11.63 -6.72 4.26
CA THR A 133 -12.31 -7.93 3.74
C THR A 133 -12.24 -8.02 2.22
N THR A 134 -12.32 -6.88 1.52
CA THR A 134 -12.13 -6.81 0.07
C THR A 134 -10.70 -7.18 -0.32
N THR A 135 -9.69 -6.63 0.37
CA THR A 135 -8.27 -6.97 0.16
C THR A 135 -8.01 -8.45 0.41
N ILE A 136 -8.60 -9.05 1.46
CA ILE A 136 -8.49 -10.48 1.74
C ILE A 136 -9.00 -11.31 0.56
N GLY A 137 -10.18 -10.97 0.04
CA GLY A 137 -10.75 -11.66 -1.12
C GLY A 137 -9.87 -11.57 -2.37
N LYS A 138 -9.38 -10.38 -2.70
CA LYS A 138 -8.48 -10.17 -3.85
C LYS A 138 -7.14 -10.88 -3.67
N LEU A 139 -6.56 -10.82 -2.47
CA LEU A 139 -5.31 -11.51 -2.16
C LEU A 139 -5.48 -13.04 -2.25
N ALA A 140 -6.60 -13.57 -1.78
CA ALA A 140 -6.91 -14.99 -1.91
C ALA A 140 -7.03 -15.43 -3.36
N ALA A 141 -7.68 -14.63 -4.21
CA ALA A 141 -7.77 -14.89 -5.65
C ALA A 141 -6.39 -14.91 -6.31
N ARG A 142 -5.59 -13.88 -6.04
CA ARG A 142 -4.21 -13.78 -6.54
C ARG A 142 -3.36 -14.99 -6.15
N LEU A 143 -3.33 -15.35 -4.86
CA LEU A 143 -2.54 -16.48 -4.38
C LEU A 143 -3.02 -17.81 -5.00
N LYS A 144 -4.33 -17.95 -5.23
CA LYS A 144 -4.90 -19.12 -5.92
C LYS A 144 -4.49 -19.18 -7.39
N GLU A 145 -4.44 -18.04 -8.09
CA GLU A 145 -3.91 -17.95 -9.46
C GLU A 145 -2.42 -18.29 -9.52
N GLU A 146 -1.66 -17.95 -8.47
CA GLU A 146 -0.26 -18.36 -8.27
C GLU A 146 -0.12 -19.84 -7.88
N GLY A 147 -1.22 -20.61 -7.86
CA GLY A 147 -1.24 -22.05 -7.61
C GLY A 147 -1.23 -22.46 -6.13
N LYS A 148 -1.38 -21.51 -5.21
CA LYS A 148 -1.44 -21.79 -3.77
C LYS A 148 -2.84 -22.24 -3.35
N THR A 149 -2.88 -23.17 -2.41
CA THR A 149 -4.11 -23.51 -1.67
C THR A 149 -4.33 -22.45 -0.58
N VAL A 150 -5.53 -21.89 -0.52
CA VAL A 150 -5.86 -20.77 0.38
C VAL A 150 -7.09 -21.08 1.23
N MET A 151 -7.07 -20.67 2.49
CA MET A 151 -8.20 -20.69 3.42
C MET A 151 -8.36 -19.32 4.09
N LEU A 152 -9.58 -18.96 4.44
CA LEU A 152 -9.90 -17.69 5.12
C LEU A 152 -10.42 -17.95 6.54
N ALA A 153 -10.15 -17.02 7.47
CA ALA A 153 -10.71 -17.02 8.82
C ALA A 153 -11.50 -15.75 9.10
N ALA A 154 -12.77 -15.90 9.50
CA ALA A 154 -13.68 -14.81 9.80
C ALA A 154 -13.52 -14.29 11.23
N GLY A 155 -12.46 -13.51 11.50
CA GLY A 155 -12.19 -12.96 12.82
C GLY A 155 -12.87 -11.62 13.15
N ASP A 156 -13.53 -10.94 12.21
CA ASP A 156 -14.45 -9.82 12.54
C ASP A 156 -15.79 -10.38 13.06
N THR A 157 -15.74 -11.03 14.23
CA THR A 157 -16.90 -11.74 14.81
C THR A 157 -17.94 -10.79 15.40
N PHE A 158 -17.61 -9.51 15.57
CA PHE A 158 -18.51 -8.47 16.11
C PHE A 158 -19.55 -7.96 15.10
N ARG A 159 -19.41 -8.34 13.83
CA ARG A 159 -20.29 -7.87 12.76
C ARG A 159 -20.72 -9.09 11.97
N ALA A 160 -21.94 -9.59 12.18
CA ALA A 160 -22.49 -10.66 11.34
C ALA A 160 -22.32 -10.38 9.84
N GLY A 161 -22.58 -9.14 9.41
CA GLY A 161 -22.39 -8.74 8.01
C GLY A 161 -20.94 -8.81 7.51
N ALA A 162 -19.93 -8.73 8.38
CA ALA A 162 -18.52 -8.92 7.99
C ALA A 162 -18.20 -10.41 7.78
N ILE A 163 -18.73 -11.29 8.63
CA ILE A 163 -18.63 -12.75 8.45
C ILE A 163 -19.26 -13.14 7.11
N ASP A 164 -20.50 -12.70 6.86
CA ASP A 164 -21.21 -13.03 5.62
C ASP A 164 -20.50 -12.45 4.39
N GLN A 165 -19.96 -11.23 4.49
CA GLN A 165 -19.17 -10.63 3.42
C GLN A 165 -17.92 -11.46 3.10
N LEU A 166 -17.20 -11.96 4.11
CA LEU A 166 -16.04 -12.81 3.89
C LEU A 166 -16.42 -14.17 3.30
N VAL A 167 -17.55 -14.75 3.71
CA VAL A 167 -18.09 -15.99 3.12
C VAL A 167 -18.39 -15.80 1.63
N VAL A 168 -19.06 -14.71 1.25
CA VAL A 168 -19.33 -14.39 -0.16
C VAL A 168 -18.03 -14.25 -0.96
N TRP A 169 -16.99 -13.64 -0.38
CA TRP A 169 -15.67 -13.61 -1.02
C TRP A 169 -15.06 -15.00 -1.16
N GLY A 170 -15.14 -15.84 -0.12
CA GLY A 170 -14.68 -17.22 -0.16
C GLY A 170 -15.38 -18.03 -1.26
N GLU A 171 -16.70 -17.93 -1.37
CA GLU A 171 -17.48 -18.57 -2.44
C GLU A 171 -17.09 -18.06 -3.83
N ARG A 172 -16.94 -16.74 -3.99
CA ARG A 172 -16.56 -16.11 -5.26
C ARG A 172 -15.18 -16.55 -5.74
N VAL A 173 -14.22 -16.68 -4.83
CA VAL A 173 -12.86 -17.12 -5.14
C VAL A 173 -12.77 -18.66 -5.19
N GLY A 174 -13.70 -19.37 -4.55
CA GLY A 174 -13.69 -20.82 -4.39
C GLY A 174 -12.64 -21.26 -3.37
N VAL A 175 -12.62 -20.63 -2.19
CA VAL A 175 -11.78 -20.95 -1.03
C VAL A 175 -12.66 -21.13 0.21
N GLU A 176 -12.23 -21.99 1.12
CA GLU A 176 -13.01 -22.27 2.33
C GLU A 176 -12.85 -21.16 3.37
N VAL A 177 -13.95 -20.83 4.07
CA VAL A 177 -13.98 -19.83 5.14
C VAL A 177 -14.32 -20.49 6.46
N ILE A 178 -13.39 -20.43 7.42
CA ILE A 178 -13.61 -20.84 8.80
C ILE A 178 -14.26 -19.70 9.56
N ARG A 179 -15.39 -20.01 10.21
CA ARG A 179 -16.19 -19.04 10.95
C ARG A 179 -16.86 -19.69 12.15
N GLN A 180 -17.20 -18.86 13.12
CA GLN A 180 -18.09 -19.22 14.23
C GLN A 180 -19.31 -18.29 14.23
N SER A 181 -20.14 -18.36 15.27
CA SER A 181 -21.27 -17.47 15.48
C SER A 181 -20.83 -16.01 15.71
N GLU A 182 -21.73 -15.07 15.42
CA GLU A 182 -21.57 -13.67 15.81
C GLU A 182 -21.31 -13.55 17.33
N GLY A 183 -20.39 -12.67 17.72
CA GLY A 183 -19.98 -12.46 19.10
C GLY A 183 -19.02 -13.52 19.65
N SER A 184 -18.63 -14.52 18.86
CA SER A 184 -17.57 -15.45 19.23
C SER A 184 -16.23 -14.75 19.47
N ASP A 185 -15.37 -15.37 20.27
CA ASP A 185 -14.00 -14.89 20.50
C ASP A 185 -13.16 -14.99 19.20
N PRO A 186 -12.65 -13.87 18.64
CA PRO A 186 -11.83 -13.91 17.43
C PRO A 186 -10.64 -14.85 17.54
N ALA A 187 -10.02 -14.92 18.71
CA ALA A 187 -8.87 -15.79 18.95
C ALA A 187 -9.24 -17.29 18.87
N ALA A 188 -10.47 -17.66 19.25
CA ALA A 188 -10.98 -19.01 19.09
C ALA A 188 -11.21 -19.35 17.61
N VAL A 189 -11.71 -18.41 16.82
CA VAL A 189 -11.84 -18.59 15.36
C VAL A 189 -10.47 -18.82 14.72
N MET A 190 -9.45 -18.05 15.10
CA MET A 190 -8.09 -18.25 14.56
C MET A 190 -7.50 -19.60 14.93
N TYR A 191 -7.73 -20.05 16.17
CA TYR A 191 -7.29 -21.37 16.62
C TYR A 191 -7.90 -22.50 15.78
N ASP A 192 -9.21 -22.47 15.57
CA ASP A 192 -9.91 -23.46 14.75
C ASP A 192 -9.44 -23.41 13.29
N ALA A 193 -9.23 -22.21 12.76
CA ALA A 193 -8.78 -22.00 11.39
C ALA A 193 -7.36 -22.53 11.15
N ILE A 194 -6.43 -22.30 12.09
CA ILE A 194 -5.07 -22.84 12.01
C ILE A 194 -5.09 -24.37 12.05
N ARG A 195 -5.89 -24.97 12.93
CA ARG A 195 -6.02 -26.43 12.99
C ARG A 195 -6.59 -27.01 11.69
N ALA A 196 -7.62 -26.38 11.14
CA ALA A 196 -8.20 -26.77 9.86
C ALA A 196 -7.19 -26.66 8.72
N ALA A 197 -6.46 -25.54 8.64
CA ALA A 197 -5.44 -25.29 7.62
C ALA A 197 -4.29 -26.31 7.70
N LYS A 198 -3.78 -26.61 8.89
CA LYS A 198 -2.75 -27.65 9.11
C LYS A 198 -3.23 -29.04 8.68
N ASN A 199 -4.41 -29.45 9.13
CA ASN A 199 -4.95 -30.79 8.83
C ASN A 199 -5.20 -30.98 7.33
N ARG A 200 -5.57 -29.90 6.63
CA ARG A 200 -5.82 -29.90 5.19
C ARG A 200 -4.58 -29.56 4.35
N LYS A 201 -3.45 -29.28 5.00
CA LYS A 201 -2.17 -28.90 4.36
C LYS A 201 -2.34 -27.73 3.38
N VAL A 202 -3.02 -26.70 3.85
CA VAL A 202 -3.20 -25.45 3.09
C VAL A 202 -1.91 -24.64 3.12
N ASP A 203 -1.57 -24.00 2.00
CA ASP A 203 -0.36 -23.18 1.89
C ASP A 203 -0.51 -21.83 2.60
N VAL A 204 -1.69 -21.19 2.51
CA VAL A 204 -1.94 -19.86 3.09
C VAL A 204 -3.28 -19.79 3.84
N LEU A 205 -3.22 -19.32 5.09
CA LEU A 205 -4.38 -18.91 5.87
C LEU A 205 -4.41 -17.37 5.98
N ILE A 206 -5.48 -16.75 5.51
CA ILE A 206 -5.69 -15.29 5.62
C ILE A 206 -6.78 -15.00 6.66
N CYS A 207 -6.42 -14.25 7.69
CA CYS A 207 -7.26 -13.97 8.85
C CYS A 207 -7.80 -12.54 8.81
N ASP A 208 -9.13 -12.39 8.75
CA ASP A 208 -9.79 -11.08 8.93
C ASP A 208 -9.87 -10.72 10.41
N THR A 209 -9.89 -9.42 10.74
CA THR A 209 -10.03 -8.95 12.13
C THR A 209 -11.03 -7.81 12.23
N ALA A 210 -11.54 -7.56 13.44
CA ALA A 210 -12.27 -6.34 13.71
C ALA A 210 -11.41 -5.08 13.52
N GLY A 211 -12.06 -3.93 13.29
CA GLY A 211 -11.39 -2.64 13.04
C GLY A 211 -11.99 -1.43 13.77
N ARG A 212 -12.60 -1.64 14.94
CA ARG A 212 -13.31 -0.59 15.69
C ARG A 212 -12.36 0.31 16.49
N LEU A 213 -11.69 1.27 15.83
CA LEU A 213 -10.66 2.13 16.44
C LEU A 213 -11.18 3.07 17.54
N GLN A 214 -12.46 3.40 17.57
CA GLN A 214 -13.08 4.25 18.60
C GLN A 214 -12.89 3.71 20.03
N ASN A 215 -12.69 2.39 20.17
CA ASN A 215 -12.32 1.74 21.43
C ASN A 215 -10.88 1.21 21.34
N LYS A 216 -9.92 2.12 21.07
CA LYS A 216 -8.50 1.81 20.80
C LYS A 216 -7.93 0.74 21.74
N VAL A 217 -8.10 0.88 23.04
CA VAL A 217 -7.56 -0.08 24.05
C VAL A 217 -8.12 -1.49 23.85
N ASN A 218 -9.44 -1.64 23.66
CA ASN A 218 -10.06 -2.95 23.51
C ASN A 218 -9.67 -3.61 22.19
N LEU A 219 -9.62 -2.83 21.10
CA LEU A 219 -9.19 -3.34 19.80
C LEU A 219 -7.73 -3.84 19.86
N MET A 220 -6.83 -3.08 20.48
CA MET A 220 -5.42 -3.48 20.57
C MET A 220 -5.24 -4.72 21.44
N ASN A 221 -5.90 -4.80 22.60
CA ASN A 221 -5.88 -5.99 23.44
C ASN A 221 -6.39 -7.25 22.72
N GLU A 222 -7.41 -7.09 21.87
CA GLU A 222 -7.96 -8.18 21.06
C GLU A 222 -6.96 -8.64 19.99
N LEU A 223 -6.35 -7.70 19.27
CA LEU A 223 -5.34 -8.02 18.26
C LEU A 223 -4.09 -8.66 18.86
N GLU A 224 -3.62 -8.19 20.02
CA GLU A 224 -2.54 -8.82 20.78
C GLU A 224 -2.90 -10.25 21.21
N LYS A 225 -4.15 -10.45 21.66
CA LYS A 225 -4.65 -11.79 22.02
C LYS A 225 -4.67 -12.72 20.80
N VAL A 226 -5.16 -12.25 19.66
CA VAL A 226 -5.17 -13.00 18.40
C VAL A 226 -3.74 -13.36 17.99
N HIS A 227 -2.84 -12.39 17.93
CA HIS A 227 -1.44 -12.60 17.60
C HIS A 227 -0.77 -13.64 18.52
N ARG A 228 -1.01 -13.55 19.83
CA ARG A 228 -0.48 -14.51 20.81
C ARG A 228 -1.04 -15.92 20.64
N VAL A 229 -2.31 -16.07 20.26
CA VAL A 229 -2.90 -17.40 20.00
C VAL A 229 -2.33 -17.99 18.71
N ILE A 230 -2.22 -17.19 17.66
CA ILE A 230 -1.59 -17.62 16.40
C ILE A 230 -0.16 -18.11 16.65
N GLY A 231 0.67 -17.31 17.35
CA GLY A 231 2.06 -17.65 17.63
C GLY A 231 2.27 -18.83 18.59
N LYS A 232 1.26 -19.21 19.37
CA LYS A 232 1.28 -20.44 20.17
C LYS A 232 1.04 -21.69 19.33
N GLU A 233 0.25 -21.58 18.27
CA GLU A 233 -0.05 -22.70 17.39
C GLU A 233 1.07 -22.91 16.36
N ILE A 234 1.72 -21.84 15.88
CA ILE A 234 2.81 -21.90 14.91
C ILE A 234 3.90 -20.93 15.35
N GLU A 235 5.11 -21.44 15.58
CA GLU A 235 6.27 -20.62 15.89
C GLU A 235 6.56 -19.65 14.74
N GLY A 236 6.78 -18.37 15.05
CA GLY A 236 6.98 -17.33 14.04
C GLY A 236 5.69 -16.75 13.43
N ALA A 237 4.52 -17.32 13.73
CA ALA A 237 3.25 -16.80 13.21
C ALA A 237 2.63 -15.69 14.10
N PRO A 238 1.82 -14.78 13.53
CA PRO A 238 1.55 -14.61 12.10
C PRO A 238 2.81 -14.21 11.33
N HIS A 239 3.05 -14.85 10.18
CA HIS A 239 4.22 -14.60 9.35
C HIS A 239 4.12 -13.24 8.65
N GLU A 240 2.89 -12.79 8.40
CA GLU A 240 2.55 -11.47 7.90
C GLU A 240 1.46 -10.83 8.76
N VAL A 241 1.64 -9.57 9.11
CA VAL A 241 0.62 -8.67 9.65
C VAL A 241 0.46 -7.52 8.66
N LEU A 242 -0.55 -7.61 7.81
CA LEU A 242 -0.86 -6.61 6.79
C LEU A 242 -1.83 -5.57 7.35
N LEU A 243 -1.37 -4.32 7.40
CA LEU A 243 -2.22 -3.19 7.78
C LEU A 243 -2.88 -2.59 6.53
N ALA A 244 -4.19 -2.73 6.41
CA ALA A 244 -4.96 -2.05 5.39
C ALA A 244 -5.23 -0.58 5.77
N LEU A 245 -4.91 0.32 4.86
CA LEU A 245 -5.11 1.76 5.00
C LEU A 245 -5.90 2.30 3.81
N ASP A 246 -6.69 3.34 4.07
CA ASP A 246 -7.48 4.03 3.06
C ASP A 246 -6.71 5.26 2.55
N ALA A 247 -6.26 5.22 1.29
CA ALA A 247 -5.50 6.31 0.68
C ALA A 247 -6.30 7.61 0.55
N THR A 248 -7.64 7.55 0.58
CA THR A 248 -8.46 8.78 0.53
C THR A 248 -8.38 9.60 1.81
N THR A 249 -7.90 9.00 2.91
CA THR A 249 -7.86 9.64 4.24
C THR A 249 -6.59 10.47 4.49
N GLY A 250 -5.60 10.44 3.59
CA GLY A 250 -4.39 11.24 3.66
C GLY A 250 -3.64 11.03 4.99
N GLN A 251 -3.26 12.12 5.67
CA GLN A 251 -2.53 12.08 6.96
C GLN A 251 -3.21 11.25 8.06
N ASN A 252 -4.53 11.04 8.01
CA ASN A 252 -5.19 10.16 8.98
C ASN A 252 -4.73 8.69 8.85
N ALA A 253 -4.41 8.23 7.63
CA ALA A 253 -3.84 6.91 7.42
C ALA A 253 -2.47 6.76 8.11
N LEU A 254 -1.65 7.81 8.09
CA LEU A 254 -0.34 7.83 8.75
C LEU A 254 -0.48 7.69 10.28
N ILE A 255 -1.39 8.46 10.89
CA ILE A 255 -1.67 8.39 12.33
C ILE A 255 -2.20 7.00 12.73
N GLN A 256 -3.08 6.42 11.91
CA GLN A 256 -3.56 5.06 12.12
C GLN A 256 -2.42 4.06 12.06
N ALA A 257 -1.57 4.13 11.04
CA ALA A 257 -0.45 3.22 10.89
C ALA A 257 0.54 3.30 12.05
N GLN A 258 0.80 4.49 12.57
CA GLN A 258 1.61 4.68 13.76
C GLN A 258 0.98 4.01 14.99
N THR A 259 -0.34 4.16 15.16
CA THR A 259 -1.09 3.49 16.25
C THR A 259 -1.08 1.97 16.14
N PHE A 260 -1.22 1.40 14.94
CA PHE A 260 -1.21 -0.06 14.76
C PHE A 260 0.20 -0.65 14.90
N LYS A 261 1.24 0.07 14.45
CA LYS A 261 2.65 -0.33 14.61
C LYS A 261 3.03 -0.52 16.09
N GLU A 262 2.52 0.34 16.97
CA GLU A 262 2.77 0.25 18.41
C GLU A 262 2.13 -0.99 19.07
N ALA A 263 1.01 -1.47 18.53
CA ALA A 263 0.18 -2.50 19.17
C ALA A 263 0.30 -3.89 18.54
N THR A 264 0.54 -3.95 17.23
CA THR A 264 0.65 -5.18 16.46
C THR A 264 1.90 -5.04 15.62
N ASN A 265 2.78 -6.05 15.61
CA ASN A 265 4.03 -6.00 14.87
C ASN A 265 3.76 -6.01 13.35
N VAL A 266 3.34 -4.87 12.80
CA VAL A 266 2.94 -4.71 11.39
C VAL A 266 4.17 -4.91 10.51
N THR A 267 4.10 -5.89 9.62
CA THR A 267 5.18 -6.27 8.70
C THR A 267 4.98 -5.68 7.30
N GLY A 268 3.77 -5.29 6.94
CA GLY A 268 3.47 -4.72 5.63
C GLY A 268 2.22 -3.86 5.61
N ILE A 269 2.13 -2.97 4.63
CA ILE A 269 0.98 -2.09 4.42
C ILE A 269 0.29 -2.44 3.10
N VAL A 270 -1.05 -2.37 3.13
CA VAL A 270 -1.88 -2.40 1.93
C VAL A 270 -2.63 -1.08 1.81
N LEU A 271 -2.33 -0.29 0.78
CA LEU A 271 -3.00 0.98 0.54
C LEU A 271 -4.14 0.81 -0.45
N THR A 272 -5.37 1.05 -0.01
CA THR A 272 -6.58 0.83 -0.81
C THR A 272 -7.15 2.15 -1.34
N LYS A 273 -8.05 2.05 -2.33
CA LYS A 273 -8.84 3.17 -2.88
C LYS A 273 -7.99 4.28 -3.52
N LEU A 274 -6.84 3.94 -4.10
CA LEU A 274 -6.00 4.91 -4.79
C LEU A 274 -6.71 5.49 -6.04
N ASP A 275 -7.58 4.71 -6.67
CA ASP A 275 -8.48 5.10 -7.76
C ASP A 275 -9.53 6.14 -7.35
N GLY A 276 -9.80 6.23 -6.05
CA GLY A 276 -10.78 7.15 -5.48
C GLY A 276 -10.24 8.56 -5.23
N THR A 277 -8.92 8.77 -5.25
CA THR A 277 -8.30 9.93 -4.61
C THR A 277 -7.28 10.68 -5.48
N ALA A 278 -7.07 11.94 -5.14
CA ALA A 278 -5.98 12.78 -5.63
C ALA A 278 -4.78 12.85 -4.65
N LYS A 279 -4.84 12.10 -3.54
CA LYS A 279 -3.92 12.16 -2.39
C LYS A 279 -2.90 11.02 -2.40
N GLY A 280 -2.28 10.76 -3.54
CA GLY A 280 -1.30 9.67 -3.68
C GLY A 280 0.04 9.90 -2.96
N GLY A 281 0.32 11.10 -2.43
CA GLY A 281 1.57 11.38 -1.71
C GLY A 281 1.74 10.58 -0.42
N ILE A 282 0.65 10.09 0.16
CA ILE A 282 0.63 9.44 1.47
C ILE A 282 1.52 8.18 1.55
N VAL A 283 1.72 7.49 0.41
CA VAL A 283 2.63 6.33 0.29
C VAL A 283 4.04 6.67 0.77
N LEU A 284 4.54 7.84 0.38
CA LEU A 284 5.89 8.30 0.68
C LEU A 284 6.00 8.70 2.15
N ALA A 285 4.98 9.36 2.69
CA ALA A 285 4.92 9.76 4.10
C ALA A 285 4.98 8.53 5.03
N ILE A 286 4.20 7.51 4.69
CA ILE A 286 4.12 6.26 5.44
C ILE A 286 5.48 5.54 5.43
N ARG A 287 6.09 5.40 4.24
CA ARG A 287 7.38 4.72 4.09
C ARG A 287 8.48 5.43 4.89
N ASN A 288 8.57 6.75 4.77
CA ASN A 288 9.61 7.55 5.41
C ASN A 288 9.49 7.50 6.94
N LYS A 289 8.27 7.72 7.46
CA LYS A 289 8.06 7.86 8.90
C LYS A 289 8.01 6.53 9.65
N LEU A 290 7.50 5.47 9.03
CA LEU A 290 7.23 4.21 9.73
C LEU A 290 8.22 3.10 9.39
N ASN A 291 9.02 3.22 8.33
CA ASN A 291 9.93 2.15 7.89
C ASN A 291 9.21 0.79 7.74
N ILE A 292 7.95 0.81 7.29
CA ILE A 292 7.16 -0.41 6.96
C ILE A 292 6.96 -0.42 5.45
N PRO A 293 7.22 -1.55 4.75
CA PRO A 293 7.02 -1.60 3.31
C PRO A 293 5.53 -1.56 2.96
N VAL A 294 5.16 -0.77 1.95
CA VAL A 294 3.92 -0.99 1.24
C VAL A 294 4.12 -2.22 0.36
N LYS A 295 3.31 -3.27 0.59
CA LYS A 295 3.39 -4.53 -0.15
C LYS A 295 2.37 -4.57 -1.29
N PHE A 296 1.20 -3.99 -1.08
CA PHE A 296 0.14 -3.94 -2.08
C PHE A 296 -0.56 -2.59 -2.16
N VAL A 297 -1.09 -2.31 -3.34
CA VAL A 297 -1.97 -1.19 -3.63
C VAL A 297 -3.28 -1.66 -4.27
N GLY A 298 -4.39 -1.12 -3.79
CA GLY A 298 -5.73 -1.30 -4.36
C GLY A 298 -6.04 -0.16 -5.32
N LEU A 299 -6.15 -0.48 -6.60
CA LEU A 299 -6.30 0.45 -7.73
C LEU A 299 -7.71 0.40 -8.36
N GLY A 300 -8.70 -0.15 -7.64
CA GLY A 300 -10.06 -0.31 -8.12
C GLY A 300 -10.88 -1.33 -7.33
N GLU A 301 -12.08 -1.65 -7.81
CA GLU A 301 -13.01 -2.59 -7.17
C GLU A 301 -12.95 -4.02 -7.72
N GLY A 302 -12.41 -4.20 -8.94
CA GLY A 302 -12.26 -5.48 -9.60
C GLY A 302 -11.36 -6.46 -8.85
N MET A 303 -11.52 -7.76 -9.13
CA MET A 303 -10.77 -8.85 -8.49
C MET A 303 -9.25 -8.62 -8.60
N ASP A 304 -8.81 -8.23 -9.79
CA ASP A 304 -7.40 -8.13 -10.12
C ASP A 304 -6.82 -6.74 -9.81
N ASP A 305 -7.56 -5.87 -9.12
CA ASP A 305 -7.12 -4.49 -8.86
C ASP A 305 -6.25 -4.36 -7.60
N LEU A 306 -5.95 -5.47 -6.93
CA LEU A 306 -4.89 -5.54 -5.93
C LEU A 306 -3.57 -5.85 -6.63
N GLN A 307 -2.66 -4.89 -6.66
CA GLN A 307 -1.36 -5.02 -7.32
C GLN A 307 -0.22 -4.98 -6.30
N PRO A 308 0.84 -5.79 -6.47
CA PRO A 308 2.07 -5.63 -5.72
C PRO A 308 2.61 -4.21 -5.88
N PHE A 309 3.08 -3.63 -4.79
CA PHE A 309 3.60 -2.28 -4.82
C PHE A 309 4.98 -2.26 -5.50
N ASP A 310 5.11 -1.40 -6.51
CA ASP A 310 6.36 -1.13 -7.19
C ASP A 310 6.57 0.39 -7.19
N PRO A 311 7.58 0.91 -6.48
CA PRO A 311 7.83 2.35 -6.37
C PRO A 311 8.06 3.01 -7.73
N GLU A 312 8.71 2.30 -8.66
CA GLU A 312 9.01 2.80 -10.00
C GLU A 312 7.74 2.90 -10.85
N LYS A 313 6.90 1.85 -10.84
CA LYS A 313 5.60 1.89 -11.54
C LYS A 313 4.64 2.89 -10.91
N TYR A 314 4.69 3.04 -9.58
CA TYR A 314 3.88 4.02 -8.87
C TYR A 314 4.23 5.44 -9.29
N VAL A 315 5.53 5.80 -9.22
CA VAL A 315 6.00 7.12 -9.64
C VAL A 315 5.76 7.32 -11.14
N TYR A 316 6.00 6.33 -11.99
CA TYR A 316 5.66 6.45 -13.41
C TYR A 316 4.17 6.70 -13.64
N GLY A 317 3.28 5.96 -12.96
CA GLY A 317 1.83 6.17 -13.02
C GLY A 317 1.40 7.58 -12.57
N LEU A 318 2.13 8.17 -11.61
CA LEU A 318 1.89 9.54 -11.15
C LEU A 318 2.34 10.63 -12.12
N PHE A 319 3.29 10.38 -13.03
CA PHE A 319 3.86 11.42 -13.89
C PHE A 319 3.76 11.15 -15.40
N ALA A 320 3.23 9.98 -15.81
CA ALA A 320 3.29 9.49 -17.19
C ALA A 320 2.94 10.53 -18.27
N GLU A 321 1.88 11.33 -18.08
CA GLU A 321 1.43 12.32 -19.09
C GLU A 321 2.36 13.54 -19.24
N GLY A 322 2.97 14.04 -18.15
CA GLY A 322 3.95 15.14 -18.24
C GLY A 322 5.24 14.67 -18.91
N LEU A 323 5.64 13.45 -18.59
CA LEU A 323 6.89 12.86 -19.05
C LEU A 323 6.83 12.32 -20.48
N GLU A 324 5.66 11.85 -20.93
CA GLU A 324 5.45 11.44 -22.32
C GLU A 324 5.55 12.66 -23.26
N LYS A 325 5.08 13.83 -22.82
CA LYS A 325 5.27 15.10 -23.55
C LYS A 325 6.75 15.53 -23.61
N GLU A 326 7.48 15.48 -22.48
CA GLU A 326 8.93 15.80 -22.46
C GLU A 326 9.78 14.84 -23.32
N ALA A 327 9.29 13.63 -23.64
CA ALA A 327 10.01 12.65 -24.45
C ALA A 327 9.73 12.75 -25.96
N GLU A 328 8.66 13.47 -26.33
CA GLU A 328 8.28 13.74 -27.72
C GLU A 328 8.87 15.06 -28.26
N GLU A 329 9.31 15.94 -27.35
CA GLU A 329 10.05 17.20 -27.62
C GLU A 329 11.58 17.00 -27.65
#